data_AF-A0A2D0JSN3-F1
#
_entry.id   AF-A0A2D0JSN3-F1
#
_cell.length_a   1.000
_cell.length_b   1.000
_cell.length_c   1.000
_cell.angle_alpha   90.00
_cell.angle_beta   90.00
_cell.angle_gamma   90.00
#
_symmetry.space_group_name_H-M   'P 1'
#
loop_
_entity.id
_entity.type
_entity.pdbx_description
1 polymer ?
#
loop_
_entity_poly.entity_id
_entity_poly.type
_entity_poly.pdbx_seq_one_letter_code
_entity_poly.pdbx_strand_id
1 'polypeptide(L)'
;MSYATLGDMYARYSHEALHTLADSKIDDVHHLSAEELKSTRERLIQIALNDAAATIDGYIDGRATLPLKTVPVVLVRIACVLARFALEEGAATEKATKDQEDAIRLLEKVAAGDVSLGLSKEAERPASGDVAIITSSGSVWSRQKSQGFI
;
A
#
# COMPACT_ATOMS: atom_id res chain seq x y z
N MET A 1 -0.53 14.43 -8.70
CA MET A 1 0.80 14.15 -8.08
C MET A 1 0.97 12.64 -8.08
N SER A 2 2.16 12.07 -8.36
CA SER A 2 2.28 10.62 -8.35
C SER A 2 2.41 10.09 -6.91
N TYR A 3 1.59 9.11 -6.54
CA TYR A 3 1.58 8.50 -5.20
C TYR A 3 2.65 7.43 -5.02
N ALA A 4 3.21 6.91 -6.11
CA ALA A 4 4.19 5.84 -6.11
C ALA A 4 5.31 6.16 -7.10
N THR A 5 6.50 5.66 -6.80
CA THR A 5 7.68 5.84 -7.66
C THR A 5 7.96 4.60 -8.49
N LEU A 6 8.83 4.73 -9.51
CA LEU A 6 9.37 3.57 -10.23
C LEU A 6 10.02 2.56 -9.27
N GLY A 7 10.71 3.05 -8.23
CA GLY A 7 11.32 2.20 -7.20
C GLY A 7 10.31 1.33 -6.44
N ASP A 8 9.12 1.87 -6.16
CA ASP A 8 8.04 1.11 -5.49
C ASP A 8 7.48 -0.01 -6.37
N MET A 9 7.42 0.21 -7.69
CA MET A 9 7.04 -0.83 -8.63
C MET A 9 8.10 -1.93 -8.71
N TYR A 10 9.38 -1.56 -8.81
CA TYR A 10 10.50 -2.52 -8.85
C TYR A 10 10.69 -3.28 -7.53
N ALA A 11 10.30 -2.71 -6.39
CA ALA A 11 10.33 -3.40 -5.10
C ALA A 11 9.23 -4.46 -4.98
N ARG A 12 8.11 -4.31 -5.71
CA ARG A 12 6.94 -5.21 -5.64
C ARG A 12 6.91 -6.23 -6.77
N TYR A 13 7.36 -5.86 -7.96
CA TYR A 13 7.31 -6.67 -9.16
C TYR A 13 8.72 -6.83 -9.74
N SER A 14 9.00 -8.00 -10.32
CA SER A 14 10.25 -8.24 -11.01
C SER A 14 10.40 -7.26 -12.18
N HIS A 15 11.62 -6.75 -12.37
CA HIS A 15 11.95 -5.87 -13.49
C HIS A 15 11.57 -6.52 -14.82
N GLU A 16 11.93 -7.79 -15.03
CA GLU A 16 11.61 -8.51 -16.27
C GLU A 16 10.13 -8.50 -16.61
N ALA A 17 9.25 -8.80 -15.64
CA ALA A 17 7.80 -8.77 -15.87
C ALA A 17 7.30 -7.37 -16.28
N LEU A 18 7.76 -6.31 -15.63
CA LEU A 18 7.38 -4.94 -15.99
C LEU A 18 7.90 -4.56 -17.38
N HIS A 19 9.12 -4.96 -17.71
CA HIS A 19 9.72 -4.72 -19.01
C HIS A 19 8.96 -5.47 -20.12
N THR A 20 8.57 -6.72 -19.90
CA THR A 20 7.75 -7.48 -20.86
C THR A 20 6.40 -6.80 -21.12
N LEU A 21 5.73 -6.30 -20.07
CA LEU A 21 4.48 -5.56 -20.22
C LEU A 21 4.67 -4.23 -20.94
N ALA A 22 5.75 -3.51 -20.64
CA ALA A 22 6.07 -2.26 -21.33
C ALA A 22 6.43 -2.50 -22.80
N ASP A 23 7.17 -3.58 -23.10
CA ASP A 23 7.55 -3.96 -24.47
C ASP A 23 6.33 -4.29 -25.31
N SER A 24 5.30 -4.93 -24.74
CA SER A 24 4.06 -5.19 -25.48
C SER A 24 3.31 -3.93 -25.93
N LYS A 25 3.62 -2.76 -25.35
CA LYS A 25 3.04 -1.46 -25.74
C LYS A 25 3.89 -0.67 -26.72
N ILE A 26 5.07 -1.16 -27.07
CA ILE A 26 5.98 -0.48 -27.99
C ILE A 26 5.81 -1.15 -29.36
N ASP A 27 5.20 -0.44 -30.31
CA ASP A 27 4.96 -0.97 -31.66
C ASP A 27 6.28 -1.26 -32.42
N ASP A 28 7.33 -0.47 -32.19
CA ASP A 28 8.60 -0.50 -32.95
C ASP A 28 9.82 -0.96 -32.13
N VAL A 29 9.68 -1.99 -31.28
CA VAL A 29 10.75 -2.47 -30.37
C VAL A 29 12.10 -2.70 -31.07
N HIS A 30 12.06 -3.16 -32.32
CA HIS A 30 13.24 -3.57 -33.09
C HIS A 30 14.09 -2.42 -33.63
N HIS A 31 13.58 -1.19 -33.66
CA HIS A 31 14.30 -0.01 -34.17
C HIS A 31 15.00 0.80 -33.08
N LEU A 32 14.76 0.50 -31.80
CA LEU A 32 15.32 1.25 -30.68
C LEU A 32 16.61 0.61 -30.16
N SER A 33 17.58 1.46 -29.82
CA SER A 33 18.76 1.03 -29.05
C SER A 33 18.38 0.63 -27.62
N ALA A 34 19.24 -0.15 -26.95
CA ALA A 34 18.98 -0.62 -25.58
C ALA A 34 18.75 0.52 -24.57
N GLU A 35 19.42 1.67 -24.77
CA GLU A 35 19.27 2.86 -23.92
C GLU A 35 17.93 3.58 -24.15
N GLU A 36 17.54 3.76 -25.42
CA GLU A 36 16.26 4.36 -25.77
C GLU A 36 15.10 3.49 -25.28
N LEU A 37 15.21 2.18 -25.45
CA LEU A 37 14.20 1.22 -25.03
C LEU A 37 14.02 1.26 -23.51
N LYS A 38 15.12 1.33 -22.73
CA LYS A 38 15.05 1.56 -21.28
C LYS A 38 14.30 2.86 -20.94
N SER A 39 14.64 3.97 -21.59
CA SER A 39 14.00 5.27 -21.33
C SER A 39 12.50 5.27 -21.68
N THR A 40 12.12 4.59 -22.76
CA THR A 40 10.73 4.45 -23.19
C THR A 40 9.93 3.61 -22.20
N ARG A 41 10.49 2.50 -21.71
CA ARG A 41 9.85 1.68 -20.67
C ARG A 41 9.60 2.48 -19.39
N GLU A 42 10.63 3.19 -18.90
CA GLU A 42 10.50 4.06 -17.72
C GLU A 42 9.41 5.12 -17.92
N ARG A 43 9.34 5.72 -19.11
CA ARG A 43 8.29 6.69 -19.47
C ARG A 43 6.89 6.07 -19.48
N LEU A 44 6.72 4.89 -20.06
CA LEU A 44 5.43 4.18 -20.08
C LEU A 44 4.94 3.84 -18.67
N ILE A 45 5.84 3.33 -17.82
CA ILE A 45 5.52 3.05 -16.42
C ILE A 45 5.15 4.35 -15.69
N GLN A 46 5.87 5.44 -15.94
CA GLN A 46 5.56 6.73 -15.33
C GLN A 46 4.20 7.28 -15.77
N ILE A 47 3.80 7.10 -17.03
CA ILE A 47 2.47 7.45 -17.53
C ILE A 47 1.41 6.63 -16.79
N ALA A 48 1.58 5.31 -16.71
CA ALA A 48 0.66 4.43 -15.99
C ALA A 48 0.52 4.80 -14.51
N LEU A 49 1.61 5.19 -13.85
CA LEU A 49 1.60 5.70 -12.47
C LEU A 49 0.85 7.03 -12.34
N ASN A 50 0.97 7.91 -13.33
CA ASN A 50 0.26 9.19 -13.34
C ASN A 50 -1.25 9.00 -13.55
N ASP A 51 -1.64 8.09 -14.45
CA ASP A 51 -3.05 7.76 -14.70
C ASP A 51 -3.68 7.10 -13.46
N ALA A 52 -2.96 6.17 -12.82
CA ALA A 52 -3.35 5.58 -11.55
C ALA A 52 -3.52 6.65 -10.46
N ALA A 53 -2.60 7.63 -10.40
CA ALA A 53 -2.70 8.70 -9.42
C ALA A 53 -3.88 9.63 -9.68
N ALA A 54 -4.15 10.00 -10.94
CA ALA A 54 -5.32 10.78 -11.31
C ALA A 54 -6.64 10.05 -10.96
N THR A 55 -6.65 8.72 -11.13
CA THR A 55 -7.79 7.88 -10.73
C THR A 55 -8.00 7.95 -9.22
N ILE A 56 -6.93 7.79 -8.43
CA ILE A 56 -6.99 7.88 -6.96
C ILE A 56 -7.43 9.28 -6.51
N ASP A 57 -6.88 10.33 -7.14
CA ASP A 57 -7.24 11.72 -6.86
C ASP A 57 -8.75 11.93 -7.03
N GLY A 58 -9.36 11.39 -8.09
CA GLY A 58 -10.80 11.49 -8.34
C GLY A 58 -11.68 10.89 -7.23
N TYR A 59 -11.22 9.84 -6.54
CA TYR A 59 -11.97 9.24 -5.41
C TYR A 59 -11.72 9.96 -4.08
N ILE A 60 -10.58 10.63 -3.92
CA ILE A 60 -10.15 11.24 -2.66
C ILE A 60 -10.48 12.73 -2.58
N ASP A 61 -10.65 13.42 -3.71
CA ASP A 61 -10.89 14.87 -3.82
C ASP A 61 -12.11 15.33 -2.98
N GLY A 62 -13.13 14.48 -2.84
CA GLY A 62 -14.31 14.76 -2.02
C GLY A 62 -14.08 14.75 -0.50
N ARG A 63 -12.94 14.24 0.00
CA ARG A 63 -12.69 14.05 1.45
C ARG A 63 -11.38 14.58 1.98
N ALA A 64 -10.32 14.61 1.18
CA ALA A 64 -9.02 15.07 1.63
C ALA A 64 -8.58 16.30 0.83
N THR A 65 -8.15 17.34 1.54
CA THR A 65 -7.54 18.50 0.90
C THR A 65 -6.20 18.09 0.30
N LEU A 66 -6.14 18.03 -1.03
CA LEU A 66 -4.90 17.86 -1.77
C LEU A 66 -4.06 19.15 -1.66
N PRO A 67 -2.73 19.06 -1.50
CA PRO A 67 -1.91 17.84 -1.48
C PRO A 67 -1.87 17.16 -0.10
N LEU A 68 -1.94 15.83 -0.10
CA LEU A 68 -1.75 15.02 1.11
C LEU A 68 -0.33 15.21 1.67
N LYS A 69 -0.22 15.61 2.95
CA LYS A 69 1.09 15.81 3.62
C LYS A 69 1.87 14.52 3.85
N THR A 70 1.16 13.42 4.03
CA THR A 70 1.73 12.08 4.23
C THR A 70 0.97 11.13 3.32
N VAL A 71 1.69 10.42 2.45
CA VAL A 71 1.08 9.40 1.58
C VAL A 71 1.12 8.07 2.32
N PRO A 72 -0.04 7.48 2.69
CA PRO A 72 -0.08 6.18 3.33
C PRO A 72 0.46 5.09 2.40
N VAL A 73 1.16 4.11 2.96
CA VAL A 73 1.66 2.92 2.22
C VAL A 73 0.55 2.16 1.49
N VAL A 74 -0.70 2.30 1.93
CA VAL A 74 -1.89 1.73 1.28
C VAL A 74 -2.15 2.39 -0.07
N LEU A 75 -2.04 3.72 -0.17
CA LEU A 75 -2.21 4.44 -1.45
C LEU A 75 -1.08 4.09 -2.42
N VAL A 76 0.15 3.96 -1.92
CA VAL A 76 1.29 3.50 -2.73
C VAL A 76 1.00 2.12 -3.33
N ARG A 77 0.48 1.19 -2.51
CA ARG A 77 0.10 -0.16 -2.97
C ARG A 77 -0.99 -0.10 -4.04
N ILE A 78 -2.05 0.67 -3.83
CA ILE A 78 -3.15 0.81 -4.79
C ILE A 78 -2.65 1.40 -6.11
N ALA A 79 -1.84 2.46 -6.05
CA ALA A 79 -1.25 3.08 -7.23
C ALA A 79 -0.41 2.08 -8.04
N CYS A 80 0.41 1.25 -7.38
CA CYS A 80 1.19 0.20 -8.07
C CYS A 80 0.31 -0.89 -8.71
N VAL A 81 -0.81 -1.26 -8.10
CA VAL A 81 -1.73 -2.27 -8.67
C VAL A 81 -2.44 -1.71 -9.89
N LEU A 82 -2.98 -0.49 -9.79
CA LEU A 82 -3.65 0.19 -10.91
C LEU A 82 -2.68 0.45 -12.07
N ALA A 83 -1.46 0.91 -11.78
CA ALA A 83 -0.44 1.14 -12.80
C ALA A 83 -0.04 -0.16 -13.50
N ARG A 84 0.10 -1.27 -12.77
CA ARG A 84 0.35 -2.58 -13.38
C ARG A 84 -0.80 -2.99 -14.30
N PHE A 85 -2.04 -2.87 -13.84
CA PHE A 85 -3.22 -3.23 -14.65
C PHE A 85 -3.28 -2.39 -15.93
N ALA A 86 -2.98 -1.10 -15.87
CA ALA A 86 -2.92 -0.23 -17.05
C ALA A 86 -1.84 -0.63 -18.07
N LEU A 87 -0.81 -1.35 -17.64
CA LEU A 87 0.24 -1.89 -18.52
C LEU A 87 -0.16 -3.21 -19.19
N GLU A 88 -1.11 -3.98 -18.63
CA GLU A 88 -1.59 -5.26 -19.19
C GLU A 88 -2.65 -5.00 -20.28
N GLU A 89 -2.24 -4.83 -21.55
CA GLU A 89 -3.18 -4.69 -22.67
C GLU A 89 -3.65 -6.04 -23.24
N GLY A 90 -4.97 -6.19 -23.40
CA GLY A 90 -5.60 -7.27 -24.17
C GLY A 90 -5.82 -8.62 -23.47
N ALA A 91 -5.04 -8.96 -22.44
CA ALA A 91 -5.21 -10.18 -21.67
C ALA A 91 -4.76 -10.00 -20.21
N ALA A 92 -5.41 -9.10 -19.49
CA ALA A 92 -5.23 -9.00 -18.04
C ALA A 92 -5.53 -10.38 -17.42
N THR A 93 -4.60 -10.86 -16.60
CA THR A 93 -4.82 -12.13 -15.90
C THR A 93 -6.03 -11.98 -14.95
N GLU A 94 -6.80 -13.05 -14.73
CA GLU A 94 -7.93 -13.00 -13.77
C GLU A 94 -7.49 -12.46 -12.39
N LYS A 95 -6.23 -12.75 -12.01
CA LYS A 95 -5.62 -12.22 -10.80
C LYS A 95 -5.46 -10.69 -10.85
N ALA A 96 -4.93 -10.15 -11.93
CA ALA A 96 -4.73 -8.70 -12.08
C ALA A 96 -6.07 -7.95 -12.10
N THR A 97 -7.09 -8.49 -12.78
CA THR A 97 -8.45 -7.93 -12.77
C THR A 97 -9.02 -7.93 -11.35
N LYS A 98 -8.90 -9.05 -10.62
CA LYS A 98 -9.39 -9.14 -9.24
C LYS A 98 -8.67 -8.17 -8.30
N ASP A 99 -7.34 -8.06 -8.41
CA ASP A 99 -6.54 -7.13 -7.62
C ASP A 99 -6.94 -5.67 -7.91
N GLN A 100 -7.24 -5.34 -9.18
CA GLN A 100 -7.73 -4.02 -9.58
C GLN A 100 -9.14 -3.73 -9.06
N GLU A 101 -10.07 -4.70 -9.13
CA GLU A 101 -11.39 -4.58 -8.53
C GLU A 101 -11.32 -4.35 -7.01
N ASP A 102 -10.50 -5.13 -6.31
CA ASP A 102 -10.34 -5.00 -4.85
C ASP A 102 -9.70 -3.65 -4.47
N ALA A 103 -8.81 -3.13 -5.31
CA ALA A 103 -8.25 -1.78 -5.16
C ALA A 103 -9.32 -0.70 -5.33
N ILE A 104 -10.19 -0.80 -6.35
CA ILE A 104 -11.31 0.14 -6.56
C ILE A 104 -12.31 0.06 -5.41
N ARG A 105 -12.72 -1.14 -4.99
CA ARG A 105 -13.63 -1.34 -3.84
C ARG A 105 -13.08 -0.69 -2.56
N LEU A 106 -11.75 -0.74 -2.36
CA LEU A 106 -11.12 -0.08 -1.23
C LEU A 106 -11.17 1.44 -1.36
N LEU A 107 -10.92 2.00 -2.55
CA LEU A 107 -11.05 3.44 -2.81
C LEU A 107 -12.49 3.92 -2.63
N GLU A 108 -13.49 3.15 -3.06
CA GLU A 108 -14.90 3.44 -2.83
C GLU A 108 -15.24 3.47 -1.34
N LYS A 109 -14.75 2.51 -0.54
CA LYS A 109 -14.93 2.52 0.92
C LYS A 109 -14.24 3.70 1.59
N VAL A 110 -13.09 4.12 1.09
CA VAL A 110 -12.40 5.33 1.55
C VAL A 110 -13.21 6.58 1.20
N ALA A 111 -13.76 6.65 -0.01
CA ALA A 111 -14.64 7.74 -0.45
C ALA A 111 -15.99 7.74 0.30
N ALA A 112 -16.48 6.57 0.73
CA ALA A 112 -17.65 6.42 1.62
C ALA A 112 -17.35 6.76 3.08
N GLY A 113 -16.07 6.78 3.48
CA GLY A 113 -15.63 7.08 4.83
C GLY A 113 -15.60 5.89 5.79
N ASP A 114 -15.90 4.69 5.30
CA ASP A 114 -15.92 3.46 6.08
C ASP A 114 -14.50 3.01 6.45
N VAL A 115 -13.53 3.31 5.59
CA VAL A 115 -12.12 2.99 5.80
C VAL A 115 -11.33 4.27 5.95
N SER A 116 -10.83 4.51 7.16
CA SER A 116 -9.85 5.58 7.39
C SER A 116 -8.48 5.13 6.89
N LEU A 117 -7.85 5.95 6.05
CA LEU A 117 -6.48 5.75 5.56
C LEU A 117 -5.40 5.87 6.66
N GLY A 118 -5.79 5.92 7.94
CA GLY A 118 -4.90 6.17 9.07
C GLY A 118 -4.37 7.62 9.13
N LEU A 119 -4.86 8.50 8.25
CA LEU A 119 -4.55 9.94 8.26
C LEU A 119 -5.26 10.64 9.42
N SER A 120 -6.42 10.12 9.81
CA SER A 120 -7.18 10.57 10.97
C SER A 120 -6.60 9.94 12.21
N LYS A 121 -5.60 10.61 12.77
CA LYS A 121 -5.14 10.48 14.15
C LYS A 121 -4.60 9.10 14.52
N GLU A 122 -3.34 9.12 14.90
CA GLU A 122 -2.85 8.52 16.13
C GLU A 122 -3.68 9.05 17.34
N ALA A 123 -4.99 8.78 17.32
CA ALA A 123 -5.83 8.74 18.49
C ALA A 123 -5.55 7.35 19.02
N GLU A 124 -4.72 7.31 20.06
CA GLU A 124 -4.60 6.22 21.01
C GLU A 124 -4.57 4.84 20.34
N ARG A 125 -3.36 4.38 20.07
CA ARG A 125 -3.08 2.97 20.33
C ARG A 125 -3.42 2.76 21.81
N PRO A 126 -4.53 2.09 22.22
CA PRO A 126 -4.55 1.60 23.58
C PRO A 126 -3.36 0.64 23.61
N ALA A 127 -2.41 0.90 24.50
CA ALA A 127 -1.34 -0.04 24.74
C ALA A 127 -2.02 -1.38 25.04
N SER A 128 -2.02 -2.30 24.09
CA SER A 128 -2.21 -3.72 24.36
C SER A 128 -0.92 -4.19 25.03
N GLY A 129 -0.73 -3.67 26.24
CA GLY A 129 0.07 -4.23 27.29
C GLY A 129 -0.92 -4.66 28.34
N ASP A 130 -1.73 -5.67 28.03
CA ASP A 130 -2.28 -6.55 29.07
C ASP A 130 -1.09 -7.32 29.65
N VAL A 131 -0.21 -6.59 30.32
CA VAL A 131 0.68 -7.17 31.30
C VAL A 131 -0.23 -7.32 32.49
N ALA A 132 -0.86 -8.49 32.60
CA ALA A 132 -1.36 -8.97 33.87
C ALA A 132 -0.16 -8.97 34.83
N ILE A 133 0.05 -7.86 35.54
CA ILE A 133 1.00 -7.79 36.64
C ILE A 133 0.34 -8.60 37.74
N ILE A 134 0.65 -9.90 37.78
CA ILE A 134 0.40 -10.73 38.94
C ILE A 134 1.28 -10.17 40.04
N THR A 135 0.74 -9.26 40.84
CA THR A 135 1.32 -8.96 42.14
C THR A 135 1.01 -10.17 43.01
N SER A 136 1.97 -11.09 43.15
CA SER A 136 1.85 -12.10 44.20
C SER A 136 1.94 -11.36 45.52
N SER A 137 0.80 -11.08 46.13
CA SER A 137 0.73 -10.63 47.52
C SER A 137 1.54 -11.62 48.35
N GLY A 138 2.58 -11.12 49.01
CA GLY A 138 3.56 -11.93 49.72
C GLY A 138 2.89 -12.98 50.60
N SER A 139 3.44 -14.19 50.58
CA SER A 139 2.89 -15.38 51.22
C SER A 139 2.45 -15.10 52.68
N VAL A 140 1.14 -15.04 52.90
CA VAL A 140 0.51 -14.82 54.22
C VAL A 140 0.77 -15.99 55.18
N TRP A 141 1.27 -17.11 54.67
CA TRP A 141 1.52 -18.35 55.41
C TRP A 141 3.02 -18.68 55.59
N SER A 142 3.90 -17.67 55.49
CA SER A 142 5.30 -17.90 55.88
C SER A 142 5.39 -18.10 57.40
N ARG A 143 5.81 -19.31 57.81
CA ARG A 143 6.04 -19.73 59.20
C ARG A 143 6.98 -18.81 59.99
N GLN A 144 7.73 -17.95 59.29
CA GLN A 144 8.62 -16.95 59.87
C GLN A 144 7.90 -15.74 60.49
N LYS A 145 6.63 -15.48 60.12
CA LYS A 145 5.82 -14.37 60.67
C LYS A 145 4.69 -14.81 61.61
N SER A 146 4.46 -16.10 61.81
CA SER A 146 3.52 -16.58 62.84
C SER A 146 4.16 -16.46 64.21
N GLN A 147 3.91 -15.35 64.91
CA GLN A 147 4.10 -15.26 66.35
C GLN A 147 3.23 -16.35 67.00
N GLY A 148 3.88 -17.33 67.62
CA GLY A 148 3.21 -18.40 68.32
C GLY A 148 2.33 -17.85 69.43
N PHE A 149 1.05 -18.20 69.40
CA PHE A 149 0.24 -18.27 70.60
C PHE A 149 0.11 -19.75 70.92
N ILE A 150 0.97 -20.27 71.82
CA ILE A 150 0.65 -20.94 73.10
C ILE A 150 1.92 -20.93 73.95
#